data_AF-A0A4Q2UQZ2-F1
#
_entry.id   AF-A0A4Q2UQZ2-F1
#
_cell.length_a   1.000
_cell.length_b   1.000
_cell.length_c   1.000
_cell.angle_alpha   90.00
_cell.angle_beta   90.00
_cell.angle_gamma   90.00
#
_symmetry.space_group_name_H-M   'P 1'
#
loop_
_entity.id
_entity.type
_entity.pdbx_description
1 polymer ?
#
loop_
_entity_poly.entity_id
_entity_poly.type
_entity_poly.pdbx_seq_one_letter_code
_entity_poly.pdbx_strand_id
1 'polypeptide(L)'
;MEFLPVFTASEAGEQVISIKYLPGSPRQVRFDAKAGIFTVNGKEPLGPTLSFQPLGWEFFTADILNMGPKSWVELFYLDEKNRLCALLFHGYSVDALKQVSVPLFYDDCSLADVVLTVTAVQKENTKIKPKGIYFIADFSYVMADPKRTADLAQLAAQVDIYRSETLHHTRVACMTHGYRVPDAEIARMLVGNGHALPAGN
;
A
#
# COMPACT_ATOMS: atom_id res chain seq x y z
N MET A 1 6.70 14.36 -25.57
CA MET A 1 5.65 13.56 -24.92
C MET A 1 6.25 12.17 -24.79
N GLU A 2 7.00 11.92 -23.72
CA GLU A 2 7.64 10.62 -23.50
C GLU A 2 6.58 9.61 -23.04
N PHE A 3 6.59 8.43 -23.64
CA PHE A 3 5.69 7.34 -23.30
C PHE A 3 6.03 6.83 -21.89
N LEU A 4 5.03 6.71 -21.02
CA LEU A 4 5.19 6.08 -19.72
C LEU A 4 5.58 4.60 -19.93
N PRO A 5 6.52 4.05 -19.13
CA PRO A 5 6.88 2.65 -19.23
C PRO A 5 5.67 1.77 -18.90
N VAL A 6 5.37 0.81 -19.77
CA VAL A 6 4.37 -0.23 -19.58
C VAL A 6 5.13 -1.54 -19.41
N PHE A 7 5.08 -2.12 -18.23
CA PHE A 7 5.69 -3.43 -17.96
C PHE A 7 4.65 -4.52 -18.16
N THR A 8 5.06 -5.70 -18.58
CA THR A 8 4.16 -6.78 -19.02
C THR A 8 4.60 -8.14 -18.46
N ALA A 9 3.64 -8.96 -18.03
CA ALA A 9 3.81 -10.38 -17.77
C ALA A 9 3.07 -11.19 -18.84
N SER A 10 3.70 -12.24 -19.40
CA SER A 10 3.07 -13.17 -20.34
C SER A 10 3.79 -14.52 -20.39
N GLU A 11 3.03 -15.60 -20.48
CA GLU A 11 3.46 -16.85 -21.14
C GLU A 11 2.77 -16.98 -22.52
N ALA A 12 3.37 -17.77 -23.42
CA ALA A 12 3.00 -17.85 -24.83
C ALA A 12 1.51 -18.21 -25.02
N GLY A 13 0.73 -17.25 -25.51
CA GLY A 13 -0.69 -17.40 -25.85
C GLY A 13 -1.68 -16.77 -24.88
N GLU A 14 -1.22 -16.15 -23.79
CA GLU A 14 -2.09 -15.62 -22.74
C GLU A 14 -2.13 -14.09 -22.65
N GLN A 15 -3.21 -13.56 -22.05
CA GLN A 15 -3.51 -12.14 -21.98
C GLN A 15 -2.42 -11.40 -21.19
N VAL A 16 -1.70 -10.51 -21.87
CA VAL A 16 -0.60 -9.74 -21.30
C VAL A 16 -1.12 -8.81 -20.19
N ILE A 17 -0.82 -9.13 -18.92
CA ILE A 17 -1.09 -8.22 -17.81
C ILE A 17 -0.01 -7.15 -17.84
N SER A 18 -0.41 -5.89 -17.92
CA SER A 18 0.52 -4.76 -17.84
C SER A 18 0.33 -3.97 -16.55
N ILE A 19 1.31 -3.15 -16.16
CA ILE A 19 1.17 -2.19 -15.06
C ILE A 19 1.28 -0.76 -15.60
N LYS A 20 0.31 0.08 -15.24
CA LYS A 20 0.30 1.53 -15.49
C LYS A 20 0.70 2.24 -14.21
N TYR A 21 1.91 2.76 -14.20
CA TYR A 21 2.50 3.36 -13.02
C TYR A 21 3.49 4.45 -13.44
N LEU A 22 3.31 5.63 -12.86
CA LEU A 22 4.34 6.66 -12.88
C LEU A 22 5.24 6.43 -11.66
N PRO A 23 6.53 6.08 -11.82
CA PRO A 23 7.43 5.78 -10.71
C PRO A 23 7.33 6.80 -9.57
N GLY A 24 7.18 6.29 -8.34
CA GLY A 24 7.01 7.09 -7.11
C GLY A 24 5.64 7.73 -6.93
N SER A 25 4.76 7.67 -7.93
CA SER A 25 3.45 8.34 -7.96
C SER A 25 2.30 7.36 -8.25
N PRO A 26 2.07 6.35 -7.38
CA PRO A 26 0.92 5.46 -7.52
C PRO A 26 -0.38 6.23 -7.33
N ARG A 27 -1.48 5.72 -7.91
CA ARG A 27 -2.82 6.29 -7.73
C ARG A 27 -3.22 6.17 -6.25
N GLN A 28 -3.51 7.29 -5.60
CA GLN A 28 -3.77 7.26 -4.16
C GLN A 28 -5.20 6.83 -3.89
N VAL A 29 -5.37 5.80 -3.07
CA VAL A 29 -6.65 5.42 -2.49
C VAL A 29 -6.59 5.75 -1.01
N ARG A 30 -7.58 6.52 -0.55
CA ARG A 30 -7.63 7.05 0.80
C ARG A 30 -8.85 6.54 1.53
N PHE A 31 -8.63 6.04 2.74
CA PHE A 31 -9.69 5.80 3.70
C PHE A 31 -9.99 7.08 4.49
N ASP A 32 -11.22 7.58 4.37
CA ASP A 32 -11.72 8.67 5.21
C ASP A 32 -12.39 8.10 6.45
N ALA A 33 -11.65 8.06 7.56
CA ALA A 33 -12.16 7.56 8.84
C ALA A 33 -13.27 8.43 9.48
N LYS A 34 -13.51 9.66 8.98
CA LYS A 34 -14.64 10.49 9.43
C LYS A 34 -15.92 10.14 8.67
N ALA A 35 -15.81 9.98 7.36
CA ALA A 35 -16.94 9.70 6.48
C ALA A 35 -17.24 8.20 6.30
N GLY A 36 -16.29 7.32 6.66
CA GLY A 36 -16.45 5.88 6.51
C GLY A 36 -16.44 5.43 5.04
N ILE A 37 -15.69 6.12 4.19
CA ILE A 37 -15.63 5.82 2.75
C ILE A 37 -14.19 5.79 2.25
N PHE A 38 -13.97 5.00 1.20
CA PHE A 38 -12.78 5.03 0.39
C PHE A 38 -12.94 6.05 -0.73
N THR A 39 -11.85 6.71 -1.10
CA THR A 39 -11.82 7.68 -2.19
C THR A 39 -10.56 7.54 -3.02
N VAL A 40 -10.63 7.85 -4.31
CA VAL A 40 -9.46 8.06 -5.16
C VAL A 40 -9.01 9.50 -5.05
N ASN A 41 -7.74 9.71 -4.72
CA ASN A 41 -7.09 11.02 -4.58
C ASN A 41 -7.87 11.99 -3.67
N GLY A 42 -8.64 11.46 -2.71
CA GLY A 42 -9.49 12.25 -1.82
C GLY A 42 -10.73 12.86 -2.46
N LYS A 43 -11.11 12.47 -3.69
CA LYS A 43 -12.18 13.11 -4.47
C LYS A 43 -13.27 12.14 -4.91
N GLU A 44 -12.91 11.09 -5.64
CA GLU A 44 -13.89 10.17 -6.24
C GLU A 44 -14.27 9.09 -5.22
N PRO A 45 -15.52 9.01 -4.74
CA PRO A 45 -15.90 8.00 -3.76
C PRO A 45 -15.91 6.60 -4.38
N LEU A 46 -15.39 5.62 -3.63
CA LEU A 46 -15.42 4.19 -3.96
C LEU A 46 -16.44 3.43 -3.09
N GLY A 47 -17.00 4.08 -2.06
CA GLY A 47 -17.93 3.47 -1.11
C GLY A 47 -17.26 3.03 0.20
N PRO A 48 -18.00 2.36 1.10
CA PRO A 48 -17.52 1.98 2.41
C PRO A 48 -16.66 0.70 2.42
N THR A 49 -16.61 -0.02 1.30
CA THR A 49 -15.89 -1.30 1.18
C THR A 49 -15.01 -1.28 -0.07
N LEU A 50 -13.82 -1.88 0.04
CA LEU A 50 -12.88 -2.03 -1.06
C LEU A 50 -12.26 -3.44 -1.03
N SER A 51 -12.30 -4.15 -2.16
CA SER A 51 -11.67 -5.46 -2.33
C SER A 51 -10.56 -5.39 -3.36
N PHE A 52 -9.40 -5.96 -3.04
CA PHE A 52 -8.23 -5.98 -3.92
C PHE A 52 -7.26 -7.09 -3.53
N GLN A 53 -6.42 -7.51 -4.48
CA GLN A 53 -5.29 -8.39 -4.19
C GLN A 53 -4.02 -7.55 -4.02
N PRO A 54 -3.43 -7.49 -2.82
CA PRO A 54 -2.12 -6.87 -2.62
C PRO A 54 -1.07 -7.49 -3.54
N LEU A 55 -0.20 -6.65 -4.10
CA LEU A 55 0.98 -7.09 -4.86
C LEU A 55 2.30 -6.60 -4.23
N GLY A 56 2.21 -5.64 -3.31
CA GLY A 56 3.33 -5.22 -2.48
C GLY A 56 2.82 -4.50 -1.23
N TRP A 57 3.59 -4.55 -0.15
CA TRP A 57 3.29 -3.83 1.08
C TRP A 57 4.52 -3.59 1.93
N GLU A 58 4.39 -2.62 2.82
CA GLU A 58 5.34 -2.39 3.90
C GLU A 58 4.61 -1.98 5.18
N PHE A 59 4.95 -2.64 6.28
CA PHE A 59 4.71 -2.18 7.63
C PHE A 59 5.94 -1.42 8.11
N PHE A 60 5.75 -0.20 8.61
CA PHE A 60 6.85 0.65 9.05
C PHE A 60 6.41 1.58 10.17
N THR A 61 7.39 2.14 10.88
CA THR A 61 7.18 3.28 11.77
C THR A 61 7.80 4.53 11.19
N ALA A 62 7.08 5.65 11.22
CA ALA A 62 7.60 6.94 10.77
C ALA A 62 6.76 8.10 11.34
N ASP A 63 7.37 9.28 11.40
CA ASP A 63 6.65 10.55 11.50
C ASP A 63 6.48 11.11 10.09
N ILE A 64 5.37 10.74 9.45
CA ILE A 64 5.01 11.23 8.12
C ILE A 64 3.68 12.01 8.21
N LEU A 65 3.45 12.89 7.25
CA LEU A 65 2.21 13.68 7.13
C LEU A 65 1.91 14.59 8.35
N ASN A 66 2.94 14.96 9.12
CA ASN A 66 2.82 15.77 10.34
C ASN A 66 1.86 15.19 11.38
N MET A 67 1.84 13.85 11.53
CA MET A 67 0.94 13.16 12.47
C MET A 67 1.67 12.64 13.72
N GLY A 68 2.96 12.91 13.86
CA GLY A 68 3.83 12.34 14.89
C GLY A 68 4.23 10.89 14.55
N PRO A 69 5.13 10.29 15.36
CA PRO A 69 5.56 8.92 15.16
C PRO A 69 4.39 7.94 15.29
N LYS A 70 4.14 7.16 14.25
CA LYS A 70 3.09 6.12 14.21
C LYS A 70 3.58 4.86 13.52
N SER A 71 2.88 3.76 13.79
CA SER A 71 2.89 2.57 12.95
C SER A 71 1.99 2.79 11.74
N TRP A 72 2.49 2.40 10.58
CA TRP A 72 1.86 2.51 9.28
C TRP A 72 1.87 1.17 8.58
N VAL A 73 0.92 0.99 7.67
CA VAL A 73 1.00 0.00 6.60
C VAL A 73 0.63 0.65 5.30
N GLU A 74 1.47 0.48 4.29
CA GLU A 74 1.22 0.89 2.92
C GLU A 74 1.04 -0.35 2.06
N LEU A 75 -0.11 -0.46 1.39
CA LEU A 75 -0.48 -1.56 0.52
C LEU A 75 -0.52 -1.06 -0.93
N PHE A 76 -0.01 -1.87 -1.85
CA PHE A 76 -0.01 -1.61 -3.27
C PHE A 76 -0.79 -2.70 -3.99
N TYR A 77 -1.60 -2.31 -4.97
CA TYR A 77 -2.43 -3.23 -5.74
C TYR A 77 -2.72 -2.69 -7.15
N LEU A 78 -3.19 -3.52 -8.08
CA LEU A 78 -3.69 -3.08 -9.38
C LEU A 78 -5.20 -2.94 -9.36
N ASP A 79 -5.71 -1.81 -9.84
CA ASP A 79 -7.14 -1.69 -10.13
C ASP A 79 -7.55 -2.40 -11.43
N GLU A 80 -8.85 -2.44 -11.73
CA GLU A 80 -9.42 -3.08 -12.92
C GLU A 80 -8.84 -2.57 -14.26
N LYS A 81 -8.19 -1.41 -14.26
CA LYS A 81 -7.54 -0.81 -15.44
C LYS A 81 -6.02 -0.96 -15.40
N ASN A 82 -5.51 -1.84 -14.54
CA ASN A 82 -4.11 -2.15 -14.34
C ASN A 82 -3.28 -0.95 -13.84
N ARG A 83 -3.89 0.00 -13.14
CA ARG A 83 -3.15 1.12 -12.54
C ARG A 83 -2.66 0.72 -11.16
N LEU A 84 -1.39 1.01 -10.87
CA LEU A 84 -0.85 0.80 -9.53
C LEU A 84 -1.50 1.81 -8.57
N CYS A 85 -2.16 1.28 -7.55
CA CYS A 85 -2.80 2.01 -6.48
C CYS A 85 -2.01 1.84 -5.18
N ALA A 86 -2.00 2.87 -4.34
CA ALA A 86 -1.44 2.83 -2.99
C ALA A 86 -2.53 3.16 -1.97
N LEU A 87 -2.60 2.37 -0.90
CA LEU A 87 -3.53 2.53 0.21
C LEU A 87 -2.73 2.54 1.52
N LEU A 88 -2.82 3.64 2.28
CA LEU A 88 -2.08 3.84 3.51
C LEU A 88 -3.02 3.81 4.72
N PHE A 89 -2.69 2.99 5.72
CA PHE A 89 -3.36 2.97 7.03
C PHE A 89 -2.38 3.26 8.16
N HIS A 90 -2.92 3.68 9.30
CA HIS A 90 -2.19 3.85 10.56
C HIS A 90 -3.04 3.42 11.76
N GLY A 91 -2.39 3.30 12.93
CA GLY A 91 -3.09 3.02 14.20
C GLY A 91 -3.85 1.70 14.18
N TYR A 92 -5.10 1.69 14.67
CA TYR A 92 -5.90 0.46 14.83
C TYR A 92 -6.04 -0.38 13.56
N SER A 93 -6.09 0.24 12.38
CA SER A 93 -6.18 -0.49 11.11
C SER A 93 -4.90 -1.26 10.78
N VAL A 94 -3.74 -0.82 11.26
CA VAL A 94 -2.48 -1.57 11.14
C VAL A 94 -2.55 -2.85 11.98
N ASP A 95 -3.02 -2.73 13.22
CA ASP A 95 -3.12 -3.87 14.13
C ASP A 95 -4.16 -4.90 13.64
N ALA A 96 -5.29 -4.42 13.10
CA ALA A 96 -6.30 -5.29 12.49
C ALA A 96 -5.75 -6.07 11.29
N LEU A 97 -4.99 -5.42 10.40
CA LEU A 97 -4.37 -6.12 9.27
C LEU A 97 -3.27 -7.08 9.71
N LYS A 98 -2.50 -6.75 10.76
CA LYS A 98 -1.53 -7.68 11.34
C LYS A 98 -2.21 -8.96 11.83
N GLN A 99 -3.36 -8.85 12.50
CA GLN A 99 -4.13 -10.01 12.95
C GLN A 99 -4.57 -10.90 11.79
N VAL A 100 -4.90 -10.32 10.62
CA VAL A 100 -5.19 -11.08 9.40
C VAL A 100 -3.94 -11.73 8.81
N SER A 101 -2.77 -11.07 8.88
CA SER A 101 -1.52 -11.62 8.31
C SER A 101 -0.93 -12.79 9.09
N VAL A 102 -1.22 -12.89 10.40
CA VAL A 102 -0.68 -13.97 11.26
C VAL A 102 -1.13 -15.36 10.82
N PRO A 103 -2.43 -15.68 10.66
CA PRO A 103 -2.85 -17.01 10.21
C PRO A 103 -2.30 -17.33 8.81
N LEU A 104 -2.31 -16.35 7.88
CA LEU A 104 -1.73 -16.54 6.56
C LEU A 104 -0.27 -17.00 6.63
N PHE A 105 0.54 -16.37 7.48
CA PHE A 105 1.93 -16.77 7.67
C PHE A 105 2.09 -18.22 8.14
N TYR A 106 1.24 -18.67 9.07
CA TYR A 106 1.29 -20.05 9.56
C TYR A 106 0.73 -21.08 8.56
N ASP A 107 -0.03 -20.62 7.57
CA ASP A 107 -0.54 -21.40 6.44
C ASP A 107 0.38 -21.32 5.20
N ASP A 108 1.64 -20.89 5.37
CA ASP A 108 2.62 -20.67 4.29
C ASP A 108 2.10 -19.74 3.16
N CYS A 109 1.19 -18.84 3.52
CA CYS A 109 0.58 -17.84 2.66
C CYS A 109 0.97 -16.41 3.08
N SER A 110 0.68 -15.45 2.21
CA SER A 110 0.94 -14.04 2.42
C SER A 110 -0.25 -13.17 2.02
N LEU A 111 -0.14 -11.86 2.24
CA LEU A 111 -1.15 -10.91 1.74
C LEU A 111 -1.23 -10.90 0.20
N ALA A 112 -0.23 -11.39 -0.53
CA ALA A 112 -0.28 -11.52 -1.98
C ALA A 112 -1.20 -12.66 -2.44
N ASP A 113 -1.41 -13.66 -1.59
CA ASP A 113 -2.13 -14.89 -1.91
C ASP A 113 -3.64 -14.78 -1.69
N VAL A 114 -4.13 -13.58 -1.35
CA VAL A 114 -5.52 -13.35 -0.98
C VAL A 114 -6.14 -12.14 -1.67
N VAL A 115 -7.45 -12.20 -1.89
CA VAL A 115 -8.25 -11.00 -2.17
C VAL A 115 -8.69 -10.43 -0.82
N LEU A 116 -8.00 -9.37 -0.40
CA LEU A 116 -8.26 -8.64 0.82
C LEU A 116 -9.48 -7.72 0.62
N THR A 117 -10.44 -7.80 1.53
CA THR A 117 -11.59 -6.90 1.60
C THR A 117 -11.48 -6.04 2.84
N VAL A 118 -11.55 -4.73 2.65
CA VAL A 118 -11.50 -3.73 3.71
C VAL A 118 -12.84 -3.03 3.80
N THR A 119 -13.45 -3.02 4.99
CA THR A 119 -14.75 -2.38 5.23
C THR A 119 -14.64 -1.31 6.31
N ALA A 120 -15.27 -0.17 6.06
CA ALA A 120 -15.42 0.90 7.04
C ALA A 120 -16.45 0.49 8.10
N VAL A 121 -15.98 0.28 9.34
CA VAL A 121 -16.84 -0.09 10.47
C VAL A 121 -16.98 1.09 11.41
N GLN A 122 -18.22 1.51 11.65
CA GLN A 122 -18.52 2.58 12.59
C GLN A 122 -18.19 2.17 14.03
N LYS A 123 -17.56 3.09 14.77
CA LYS A 123 -17.26 2.99 16.20
C LYS A 123 -17.71 4.27 16.91
N GLU A 124 -18.09 4.12 18.17
CA GLU A 124 -18.42 5.23 19.04
C GLU A 124 -17.29 5.49 20.04
N ASN A 125 -16.85 6.75 20.14
CA ASN A 125 -15.97 7.18 21.19
C ASN A 125 -16.79 7.47 22.46
N THR A 126 -16.81 6.50 23.37
CA THR A 126 -17.54 6.58 24.64
C THR A 126 -16.87 7.49 25.68
N LYS A 127 -15.66 8.03 25.41
CA LYS A 127 -14.89 8.85 26.35
C LYS A 127 -15.22 10.35 26.30
N ILE A 128 -15.99 10.82 25.30
CA ILE A 128 -16.37 12.23 25.14
C ILE A 128 -17.89 12.41 25.07
N LYS A 129 -18.39 13.59 25.47
CA LYS A 129 -19.81 13.97 25.38
C LYS A 129 -19.96 15.28 24.58
N PRO A 130 -20.78 15.32 23.50
CA PRO A 130 -21.50 14.19 22.89
C PRO A 130 -20.54 13.13 22.34
N LYS A 131 -21.01 11.88 22.20
CA LYS A 131 -20.20 10.78 21.68
C LYS A 131 -19.70 11.11 20.27
N GLY A 132 -18.40 11.00 20.05
CA GLY A 132 -17.83 11.10 18.71
C GLY A 132 -18.06 9.81 17.93
N ILE A 133 -18.43 9.91 16.66
CA ILE A 133 -18.49 8.78 15.74
C ILE A 133 -17.24 8.80 14.87
N TYR A 134 -16.61 7.63 14.70
CA TYR A 134 -15.48 7.45 13.80
C TYR A 134 -15.56 6.07 13.14
N PHE A 135 -14.88 5.89 12.02
CA PHE A 135 -14.81 4.63 11.31
C PHE A 135 -13.41 4.05 11.42
N ILE A 136 -13.35 2.72 11.56
CA ILE A 136 -12.10 1.96 11.47
C ILE A 136 -12.15 1.06 10.24
N ALA A 137 -10.98 0.70 9.72
CA ALA A 137 -10.88 -0.32 8.68
C ALA A 137 -10.87 -1.71 9.33
N ASP A 138 -11.83 -2.55 8.95
CA ASP A 138 -11.92 -3.97 9.30
C ASP A 138 -11.57 -4.81 8.07
N PHE A 139 -10.89 -5.94 8.27
CA PHE A 139 -10.27 -6.71 7.20
C PHE A 139 -10.79 -8.14 7.19
N SER A 140 -11.15 -8.62 6.00
CA SER A 140 -11.44 -10.03 5.73
C SER A 140 -10.80 -10.45 4.42
N TYR A 141 -10.72 -11.75 4.15
CA TYR A 141 -10.11 -12.23 2.92
C TYR A 141 -10.73 -13.53 2.41
N VAL A 142 -10.49 -13.78 1.13
CA VAL A 142 -10.62 -15.09 0.49
C VAL A 142 -9.32 -15.40 -0.24
N MET A 143 -8.98 -16.67 -0.41
CA MET A 143 -7.81 -17.05 -1.21
C MET A 143 -7.96 -16.55 -2.65
N ALA A 144 -6.88 -15.99 -3.19
CA ALA A 144 -6.82 -15.57 -4.58
C ALA A 144 -6.60 -16.77 -5.51
N ASP A 145 -6.80 -16.56 -6.81
CA ASP A 145 -6.42 -17.52 -7.84
C ASP A 145 -4.88 -17.62 -7.88
N PRO A 146 -4.29 -18.81 -7.65
CA PRO A 146 -2.83 -19.01 -7.67
C PRO A 146 -2.17 -18.54 -8.96
N LYS A 147 -2.85 -18.69 -10.11
CA LYS A 147 -2.31 -18.24 -11.38
C LYS A 147 -2.19 -16.72 -11.42
N ARG A 148 -3.25 -16.02 -11.01
CA ARG A 148 -3.24 -14.56 -10.91
C ARG A 148 -2.16 -14.07 -9.94
N THR A 149 -1.98 -14.76 -8.82
CA THR A 149 -0.90 -14.45 -7.86
C THR A 149 0.48 -14.56 -8.52
N ALA A 150 0.73 -15.63 -9.27
CA ALA A 150 1.99 -15.81 -10.00
C ALA A 150 2.21 -14.70 -11.05
N ASP A 151 1.18 -14.36 -11.83
CA ASP A 151 1.27 -13.31 -12.84
C ASP A 151 1.57 -11.94 -12.21
N LEU A 152 0.92 -11.61 -11.08
CA LEU A 152 1.17 -10.38 -10.33
C LEU A 152 2.56 -10.36 -9.71
N ALA A 153 3.05 -11.48 -9.18
CA ALA A 153 4.40 -11.58 -8.62
C ALA A 153 5.47 -11.35 -9.71
N GLN A 154 5.29 -11.94 -10.89
CA GLN A 154 6.19 -11.73 -12.04
C GLN A 154 6.20 -10.27 -12.49
N LEU A 155 5.05 -9.61 -12.48
CA LEU A 155 4.93 -8.19 -12.84
C LEU A 155 5.57 -7.28 -11.78
N ALA A 156 5.32 -7.54 -10.50
CA ALA A 156 5.88 -6.79 -9.38
C ALA A 156 7.41 -6.90 -9.33
N ALA A 157 7.99 -8.04 -9.72
CA ALA A 157 9.44 -8.23 -9.78
C ALA A 157 10.15 -7.33 -10.82
N GLN A 158 9.41 -6.76 -11.79
CA GLN A 158 9.96 -5.93 -12.86
C GLN A 158 9.96 -4.43 -12.55
N VAL A 159 9.35 -4.01 -11.42
CA VAL A 159 9.07 -2.60 -11.14
C VAL A 159 9.37 -2.25 -9.68
N ASP A 160 10.03 -1.10 -9.46
CA ASP A 160 10.17 -0.52 -8.13
C ASP A 160 8.85 0.06 -7.65
N ILE A 161 8.19 -0.64 -6.72
CA ILE A 161 6.89 -0.24 -6.15
C ILE A 161 7.12 0.59 -4.89
N TYR A 162 6.84 1.89 -4.99
CA TYR A 162 6.97 2.84 -3.88
C TYR A 162 6.08 4.08 -4.08
N ARG A 163 5.99 4.90 -3.02
CA ARG A 163 5.35 6.23 -3.07
C ARG A 163 6.33 7.27 -2.54
N SER A 164 6.78 8.19 -3.38
CA SER A 164 7.80 9.19 -3.00
C SER A 164 7.37 10.04 -1.80
N GLU A 165 6.07 10.33 -1.67
CA GLU A 165 5.52 11.10 -0.54
C GLU A 165 5.62 10.39 0.83
N THR A 166 5.81 9.07 0.88
CA THR A 166 6.05 8.34 2.16
C THR A 166 7.51 8.04 2.41
N LEU A 167 8.40 8.35 1.46
CA LEU A 167 9.83 8.23 1.68
C LEU A 167 10.26 9.33 2.64
N HIS A 168 10.67 8.92 3.84
CA HIS A 168 11.03 9.84 4.91
C HIS A 168 12.22 9.30 5.69
N HIS A 169 13.11 10.19 6.13
CA HIS A 169 14.35 9.83 6.82
C HIS A 169 14.12 9.12 8.16
N THR A 170 12.96 9.30 8.78
CA THR A 170 12.59 8.62 10.04
C THR A 170 11.98 7.23 9.82
N ARG A 171 11.87 6.75 8.57
CA ARG A 171 11.19 5.50 8.26
C ARG A 171 12.03 4.32 8.75
N VAL A 172 11.42 3.45 9.54
CA VAL A 172 12.00 2.17 9.98
C VAL A 172 11.07 1.05 9.53
N ALA A 173 11.54 0.25 8.59
CA ALA A 173 10.81 -0.90 8.06
C ALA A 173 10.68 -2.00 9.14
N CYS A 174 9.51 -2.63 9.22
CA CYS A 174 9.25 -3.76 10.12
C CYS A 174 8.97 -5.05 9.35
N MET A 175 8.20 -4.99 8.26
CA MET A 175 7.87 -6.15 7.42
C MET A 175 7.54 -5.69 6.00
N THR A 176 8.20 -6.25 4.99
CA THR A 176 8.11 -5.82 3.58
C THR A 176 7.89 -7.00 2.65
N HIS A 177 7.10 -6.82 1.59
CA HIS A 177 7.00 -7.74 0.46
C HIS A 177 6.70 -6.95 -0.81
N GLY A 178 7.41 -7.19 -1.92
CA GLY A 178 7.18 -6.50 -3.20
C GLY A 178 7.47 -4.99 -3.23
N TYR A 179 7.44 -4.30 -2.08
CA TYR A 179 7.85 -2.92 -1.93
C TYR A 179 9.36 -2.78 -2.22
N ARG A 180 9.70 -1.90 -3.17
CA ARG A 180 11.08 -1.65 -3.58
C ARG A 180 11.23 -0.21 -4.04
N VAL A 181 12.27 0.42 -3.54
CA VAL A 181 12.69 1.78 -3.85
C VAL A 181 14.00 1.72 -4.65
N PRO A 182 14.19 2.55 -5.69
CA PRO A 182 15.45 2.56 -6.43
C PRO A 182 16.61 3.00 -5.54
N ASP A 183 17.76 2.32 -5.63
CA ASP A 183 18.96 2.57 -4.80
C ASP A 183 19.41 4.04 -4.80
N ALA A 184 19.33 4.70 -5.97
CA ALA A 184 19.74 6.09 -6.13
C ALA A 184 18.78 7.11 -5.49
N GLU A 185 17.51 6.74 -5.27
CA GLU A 185 16.48 7.63 -4.74
C GLU A 185 16.46 7.63 -3.21
N ILE A 186 16.70 6.46 -2.59
CA ILE A 186 16.93 6.32 -1.14
C ILE A 186 18.08 7.23 -0.69
N ALA A 187 19.22 7.16 -1.39
CA ALA A 187 20.40 7.96 -1.05
C ALA A 187 20.17 9.47 -1.17
N ARG A 188 19.28 9.92 -2.07
CA ARG A 188 18.98 11.36 -2.25
C ARG A 188 17.94 11.86 -1.26
N MET A 189 16.96 11.05 -0.88
CA MET A 189 15.87 11.46 -0.01
C MET A 189 16.16 11.25 1.49
N LEU A 190 16.97 10.26 1.87
CA LEU A 190 17.40 10.08 3.27
C LEU A 190 18.40 11.14 3.74
N VAL A 191 19.09 11.80 2.82
CA VAL A 191 20.11 12.82 3.14
C VAL A 191 19.50 14.22 3.32
N GLY A 192 18.23 14.41 2.96
CA GLY A 192 17.55 15.70 3.04
C GLY A 192 18.13 16.72 2.05
N ASN A 193 17.31 17.69 1.63
CA ASN A 193 17.78 18.81 0.81
C ASN A 193 18.88 19.59 1.55
N GLY A 194 20.13 19.30 1.23
CA GLY A 194 21.30 20.02 1.70
C GLY A 194 22.08 19.28 2.79
N HIS A 195 22.80 18.24 2.43
CA HIS A 195 24.26 18.17 2.62
C HIS A 195 24.79 17.08 1.69
N ALA A 196 25.79 17.42 0.87
CA ALA A 196 26.49 16.43 0.07
C ALA A 196 27.07 15.35 1.00
N LEU A 197 26.97 14.09 0.58
CA LEU A 197 27.77 13.03 1.19
C LEU A 197 29.24 13.45 1.13
N PRO A 198 30.01 13.40 2.23
CA PRO A 198 31.44 13.60 2.14
C PRO A 198 32.01 12.50 1.25
N ALA A 199 32.70 12.90 0.19
CA ALA A 199 33.50 11.98 -0.60
C ALA A 199 34.60 11.39 0.30
N GLY A 200 34.70 10.07 0.33
CA GLY A 200 35.82 9.37 0.94
C GLY A 200 35.56 7.86 0.98
N ASN A 201 36.52 7.00 0.71
CA ASN A 201 37.91 7.15 0.27
C ASN A 201 38.32 5.82 -0.37
#